data_AF-A0A7V4A171-F1
#
_entry.id   AF-A0A7V4A171-F1
#
_cell.length_a   1.000
_cell.length_b   1.000
_cell.length_c   1.000
_cell.angle_alpha   90.00
_cell.angle_beta   90.00
_cell.angle_gamma   90.00
#
_symmetry.space_group_name_H-M   'P 1'
#
loop_
_entity.id
_entity.type
_entity.pdbx_description
1 polymer ?
#
loop_
_entity_poly.entity_id
_entity_poly.type
_entity_poly.pdbx_seq_one_letter_code
_entity_poly.pdbx_strand_id
1 'polypeptide(L)'
;MRKVGKLAVLGLTALGLALAGPQDNSLVIGASQEPRVLAGDFLSIISNQAIKSEIEGYLFAPFIGFNADSQNFPVLATEVPTLENGRLRVRDIGGGKKRLEMDLTIRPDARWSDGKPITTEDVAFYYEVGKAKGMPVLNPDYWERVNLRVKDARNFTVIFEPAYYYDTYGSPIGYAPKHIMGPEWEKVKAAARGLDPDKDAEKLNELYRNFFLKFATPQALNRGAMVYSGPFKLRRWVPGNSIEMERN
;
A
#
# COMPACT_ATOMS: atom_id res chain seq x y z
N MET A 1 -49.59 42.83 -4.49
CA MET A 1 -48.32 42.91 -5.24
C MET A 1 -47.30 42.00 -4.58
N ARG A 2 -46.65 41.16 -5.39
CA ARG A 2 -45.83 39.99 -5.03
C ARG A 2 -44.57 40.34 -4.21
N LYS A 3 -44.33 39.58 -3.14
CA LYS A 3 -42.99 39.20 -2.68
C LYS A 3 -43.02 37.73 -2.23
N VAL A 4 -42.83 36.82 -3.17
CA VAL A 4 -42.43 35.44 -2.87
C VAL A 4 -41.22 35.18 -3.73
N GLY A 5 -40.05 35.11 -3.10
CA GLY A 5 -38.79 34.94 -3.78
C GLY A 5 -37.76 34.30 -2.86
N LYS A 6 -37.45 33.05 -3.17
CA LYS A 6 -36.21 32.32 -2.85
C LYS A 6 -36.01 31.92 -1.39
N LEU A 7 -36.75 30.91 -0.92
CA LEU A 7 -36.35 30.09 0.23
C LEU A 7 -37.21 28.81 0.30
N ALA A 8 -37.12 27.93 -0.69
CA ALA A 8 -37.72 26.59 -0.60
C ALA A 8 -37.24 25.65 -1.73
N VAL A 9 -35.93 25.39 -1.84
CA VAL A 9 -35.45 24.17 -2.53
C VAL A 9 -34.15 23.72 -1.84
N LEU A 10 -34.27 23.17 -0.62
CA LEU A 10 -33.15 22.52 0.07
C LEU A 10 -33.65 21.38 0.97
N GLY A 11 -34.75 20.75 0.59
CA GLY A 11 -35.32 19.65 1.35
C GLY A 11 -36.10 18.73 0.44
N LEU A 12 -35.41 17.78 -0.21
CA LEU A 12 -36.01 16.55 -0.77
C LEU A 12 -34.95 15.58 -1.34
N THR A 13 -33.90 15.25 -0.58
CA THR A 13 -33.03 14.06 -0.83
C THR A 13 -32.31 13.58 0.44
N ALA A 14 -32.99 13.56 1.59
CA ALA A 14 -32.39 13.09 2.86
C ALA A 14 -33.30 12.11 3.62
N LEU A 15 -34.02 11.23 2.92
CA LEU A 15 -34.70 10.10 3.54
C LEU A 15 -34.04 8.80 3.08
N GLY A 16 -33.16 8.23 3.90
CA GLY A 16 -32.69 6.85 3.72
C GLY A 16 -31.33 6.50 4.32
N LEU A 17 -30.47 7.47 4.63
CA LEU A 17 -29.23 7.20 5.37
C LEU A 17 -29.45 7.67 6.81
N ALA A 18 -29.50 6.74 7.75
CA ALA A 18 -29.15 7.09 9.13
C ALA A 18 -27.83 7.86 9.05
N LEU A 19 -27.83 9.11 9.49
CA LEU A 19 -26.64 9.96 9.47
C LEU A 19 -25.65 9.38 10.48
N ALA A 20 -24.89 8.38 10.04
CA ALA A 20 -23.70 7.91 10.70
C ALA A 20 -22.81 9.14 10.96
N GLY A 21 -22.49 9.37 12.23
CA GLY A 21 -21.87 10.60 12.73
C GLY A 21 -21.59 10.53 14.22
N PRO A 22 -21.64 11.65 14.96
CA PRO A 22 -21.34 11.66 16.41
C PRO A 22 -22.18 10.69 17.24
N GLN A 23 -23.42 10.43 16.81
CA GLN A 23 -24.35 9.52 17.50
C GLN A 23 -23.90 8.05 17.44
N ASP A 24 -23.31 7.63 16.32
CA ASP A 24 -22.90 6.24 16.08
C ASP A 24 -21.39 6.03 16.26
N ASN A 25 -20.67 7.07 16.72
CA ASN A 25 -19.20 7.11 16.79
C ASN A 25 -18.54 6.68 15.47
N SER A 26 -19.05 7.19 14.35
CA SER A 26 -18.62 6.85 13.00
C SER A 26 -18.21 8.08 12.20
N LEU A 27 -17.39 7.89 11.17
CA LEU A 27 -16.95 8.91 10.23
C LEU A 27 -17.44 8.57 8.81
N VAL A 28 -18.30 9.41 8.24
CA VAL A 28 -18.76 9.30 6.84
C VAL A 28 -18.00 10.31 5.98
N ILE A 29 -17.28 9.80 4.98
CA ILE A 29 -16.51 10.62 4.04
C ILE A 29 -17.16 10.52 2.67
N GLY A 30 -17.58 11.66 2.11
CA GLY A 30 -18.10 11.72 0.74
C GLY A 30 -16.95 11.79 -0.28
N ALA A 31 -16.98 10.91 -1.28
CA ALA A 31 -16.02 10.90 -2.39
C ALA A 31 -16.76 10.95 -3.74
N SER A 32 -16.16 11.61 -4.73
CA SER A 32 -16.71 11.73 -6.09
C SER A 32 -16.15 10.70 -7.08
N GLN A 33 -15.27 9.82 -6.62
CA GLN A 33 -14.67 8.73 -7.39
C GLN A 33 -14.69 7.44 -6.57
N GLU A 34 -14.67 6.30 -7.25
CA GLU A 34 -14.54 4.98 -6.63
C GLU A 34 -13.23 4.31 -7.09
N PRO A 35 -12.50 3.59 -6.19
CA PRO A 35 -11.35 2.80 -6.60
C PRO A 35 -11.73 1.71 -7.61
N ARG A 36 -10.94 1.53 -8.67
CA ARG A 36 -11.10 0.41 -9.62
C ARG A 36 -10.83 -0.95 -8.97
N VAL A 37 -9.88 -0.98 -8.04
CA VAL A 37 -9.45 -2.10 -7.21
C VAL A 37 -8.90 -1.51 -5.89
N LEU A 38 -8.78 -2.33 -4.85
CA LEU A 38 -8.29 -1.91 -3.53
C LEU A 38 -7.45 -3.01 -2.87
N ALA A 39 -6.57 -2.66 -1.94
CA ALA A 39 -5.82 -3.57 -1.08
C ALA A 39 -4.81 -4.47 -1.82
N GLY A 40 -5.28 -5.52 -2.49
CA GLY A 40 -4.41 -6.51 -3.13
C GLY A 40 -3.47 -5.92 -4.19
N ASP A 41 -3.83 -4.81 -4.85
CA ASP A 41 -3.01 -4.09 -5.84
C ASP A 41 -1.94 -3.21 -5.17
N PHE A 42 -1.06 -3.81 -4.37
CA PHE A 42 -0.09 -3.11 -3.53
C PHE A 42 1.05 -2.44 -4.31
N LEU A 43 1.27 -2.81 -5.58
CA LEU A 43 2.19 -2.13 -6.50
C LEU A 43 1.49 -1.05 -7.35
N SER A 44 0.16 -0.90 -7.21
CA SER A 44 -0.67 0.03 -7.97
C SER A 44 -0.51 -0.13 -9.50
N ILE A 45 -0.35 -1.38 -9.97
CA ILE A 45 -0.17 -1.65 -11.40
C ILE A 45 -1.52 -1.70 -12.15
N ILE A 46 -2.63 -1.90 -11.44
CA ILE A 46 -3.97 -1.87 -12.02
C ILE A 46 -4.55 -0.46 -11.88
N SER A 47 -4.42 0.15 -10.70
CA SER A 47 -4.92 1.49 -10.43
C SER A 47 -3.98 2.27 -9.51
N ASN A 48 -3.65 3.50 -9.93
CA ASN A 48 -2.93 4.49 -9.14
C ASN A 48 -3.82 5.72 -8.83
N GLN A 49 -5.12 5.49 -8.62
CA GLN A 49 -6.08 6.56 -8.31
C GLN A 49 -5.81 7.18 -6.94
N ALA A 50 -5.92 8.51 -6.82
CA ALA A 50 -5.77 9.20 -5.54
C ALA A 50 -6.77 8.70 -4.49
N ILE A 51 -8.03 8.44 -4.87
CA ILE A 51 -9.05 7.89 -3.96
C ILE A 51 -8.70 6.49 -3.44
N LYS A 52 -7.99 5.67 -4.24
CA LYS A 52 -7.49 4.36 -3.80
C LYS A 52 -6.45 4.57 -2.70
N SER A 53 -5.44 5.42 -2.96
CA SER A 53 -4.36 5.70 -2.01
C SER A 53 -4.87 6.31 -0.70
N GLU A 54 -5.86 7.20 -0.77
CA GLU A 54 -6.50 7.79 0.42
C GLU A 54 -7.17 6.72 1.28
N ILE A 55 -7.99 5.84 0.69
CA ILE A 55 -8.67 4.76 1.41
C ILE A 55 -7.66 3.75 1.96
N GLU A 56 -6.63 3.40 1.19
CA GLU A 56 -5.58 2.47 1.63
C GLU A 56 -4.77 3.03 2.82
N GLY A 57 -4.68 4.35 3.00
CA GLY A 57 -4.11 4.97 4.19
C GLY A 57 -4.82 4.59 5.51
N TYR A 58 -6.11 4.22 5.46
CA TYR A 58 -6.84 3.68 6.62
C TYR A 58 -6.60 2.17 6.81
N LEU A 59 -6.37 1.45 5.71
CA LEU A 59 -6.30 -0.02 5.66
C LEU A 59 -4.88 -0.57 5.85
N PHE A 60 -3.85 0.20 5.51
CA PHE A 60 -2.45 -0.21 5.56
C PHE A 60 -1.58 0.89 6.15
N ALA A 61 -0.92 0.60 7.26
CA ALA A 61 0.00 1.54 7.89
C ALA A 61 1.40 1.43 7.24
N PRO A 62 2.12 2.55 7.00
CA PRO A 62 3.49 2.49 6.53
C PRO A 62 4.47 2.14 7.67
N PHE A 63 5.73 1.88 7.34
CA PHE A 63 6.78 1.80 8.38
C PHE A 63 7.08 3.18 8.98
N ILE A 64 7.24 4.19 8.11
CA ILE A 64 7.48 5.59 8.44
C ILE A 64 6.34 6.41 7.82
N GLY A 65 5.67 7.22 8.62
CA GLY A 65 4.66 8.16 8.15
C GLY A 65 5.27 9.53 7.84
N PHE A 66 4.50 10.36 7.14
CA PHE A 66 4.83 11.75 6.87
C PHE A 66 3.67 12.64 7.34
N ASN A 67 3.91 13.50 8.33
CA ASN A 67 2.85 14.27 8.99
C ASN A 67 2.54 15.61 8.29
N ALA A 68 1.55 16.34 8.79
CA ALA A 68 1.13 17.64 8.26
C ALA A 68 2.23 18.72 8.34
N ASP A 69 3.17 18.58 9.27
CA ASP A 69 4.35 19.45 9.42
C ASP A 69 5.51 19.06 8.48
N SER A 70 5.26 18.13 7.55
CA SER A 70 6.26 17.59 6.62
C SER A 70 7.43 16.90 7.30
N GLN A 71 7.16 16.17 8.38
CA GLN A 71 8.15 15.42 9.15
C GLN A 71 7.89 13.92 9.08
N ASN A 72 8.97 13.15 8.96
CA ASN A 72 8.94 11.71 9.13
C ASN A 72 8.63 11.37 10.60
N PHE A 73 7.75 10.40 10.84
CA PHE A 73 7.49 9.85 12.18
C PHE A 73 7.33 8.32 12.12
N PRO A 74 7.71 7.59 13.19
CA PRO A 74 7.61 6.13 13.18
C PRO A 74 6.15 5.68 13.30
N VAL A 75 5.76 4.68 12.50
CA VAL A 75 4.43 4.05 12.57
C VAL A 75 4.58 2.55 12.90
N LEU A 76 4.89 1.72 11.90
CA LEU A 76 5.20 0.30 12.11
C LEU A 76 6.69 0.04 12.36
N ALA A 77 7.56 1.01 12.08
CA ALA A 77 8.95 0.98 12.54
C ALA A 77 9.07 1.48 13.99
N THR A 78 10.11 1.06 14.69
CA THR A 78 10.40 1.49 16.07
C THR A 78 10.86 2.94 16.17
N GLU A 79 11.57 3.45 15.16
CA GLU A 79 12.10 4.81 15.10
C GLU A 79 12.35 5.22 13.63
N VAL A 80 12.50 6.52 13.38
CA VAL A 80 12.87 7.04 12.06
C VAL A 80 14.37 6.83 11.83
N PRO A 81 14.81 6.23 10.71
CA PRO A 81 16.23 6.13 10.38
C PRO A 81 16.86 7.51 10.18
N THR A 82 17.95 7.79 10.89
CA THR A 82 18.72 9.04 10.77
C THR A 82 20.22 8.75 10.70
N LEU A 83 21.03 9.76 10.40
CA LEU A 83 22.49 9.62 10.48
C LEU A 83 22.95 9.53 11.94
N GLU A 84 22.29 10.29 12.81
CA GLU A 84 22.58 10.44 14.23
C GLU A 84 22.36 9.14 15.01
N ASN A 85 21.28 8.40 14.70
CA ASN A 85 21.05 7.07 15.28
C ASN A 85 21.75 5.93 14.52
N GLY A 86 22.59 6.24 13.53
CA GLY A 86 23.39 5.28 12.78
C GLY A 86 22.61 4.36 11.83
N ARG A 87 21.30 4.58 11.66
CA ARG A 87 20.44 3.77 10.79
C ARG A 87 20.50 4.19 9.33
N LEU A 88 20.94 5.41 9.05
CA LEU A 88 21.35 5.83 7.71
C LEU A 88 22.87 5.73 7.58
N ARG A 89 23.33 5.08 6.52
CA ARG A 89 24.75 5.07 6.12
C ARG A 89 24.85 5.47 4.67
N VAL A 90 25.59 6.55 4.42
CA VAL A 90 25.82 7.09 3.08
C VAL A 90 27.28 6.84 2.70
N ARG A 91 27.51 6.29 1.50
CA ARG A 91 28.87 6.07 0.96
C ARG A 91 28.98 6.66 -0.43
N ASP A 92 30.12 7.26 -0.73
CA ASP A 92 30.44 7.67 -2.10
C ASP A 92 30.78 6.43 -2.94
N ILE A 93 30.27 6.39 -4.18
CA ILE A 93 30.51 5.28 -5.13
C ILE A 93 31.11 5.76 -6.45
N GLY A 94 31.68 6.98 -6.47
CA GLY A 94 32.29 7.58 -7.64
C GLY A 94 31.29 8.31 -8.56
N GLY A 95 31.81 9.20 -9.41
CA GLY A 95 31.01 9.94 -10.38
C GLY A 95 29.93 10.84 -9.78
N GLY A 96 30.12 11.30 -8.52
CA GLY A 96 29.15 12.11 -7.78
C GLY A 96 27.95 11.32 -7.25
N LYS A 97 27.91 10.00 -7.45
CA LYS A 97 26.82 9.12 -6.99
C LYS A 97 27.07 8.66 -5.56
N LYS A 98 25.98 8.32 -4.86
CA LYS A 98 26.02 7.82 -3.49
C LYS A 98 25.28 6.50 -3.38
N ARG A 99 25.69 5.67 -2.44
CA ARG A 99 24.93 4.53 -1.92
C ARG A 99 24.33 4.93 -0.59
N LEU A 100 23.03 4.73 -0.40
CA LEU A 100 22.33 4.91 0.87
C LEU A 100 21.88 3.55 1.39
N GLU A 101 22.24 3.23 2.62
CA GLU A 101 21.69 2.10 3.37
C GLU A 101 20.84 2.61 4.51
N MET A 102 19.59 2.15 4.58
CA MET A 102 18.60 2.53 5.57
C MET A 102 18.15 1.31 6.37
N ASP A 103 18.47 1.27 7.66
CA ASP A 103 18.09 0.18 8.55
C ASP A 103 16.75 0.44 9.25
N LEU A 104 15.84 -0.50 9.15
CA LEU A 104 14.54 -0.47 9.81
C LEU A 104 14.39 -1.67 10.75
N THR A 105 13.69 -1.41 11.84
CA THR A 105 13.27 -2.42 12.80
C THR A 105 11.74 -2.35 12.94
N ILE A 106 11.06 -3.42 12.53
CA ILE A 106 9.61 -3.57 12.66
C ILE A 106 9.27 -3.65 14.15
N ARG A 107 8.22 -2.94 14.58
CA ARG A 107 7.73 -2.98 15.96
C ARG A 107 7.36 -4.41 16.38
N PRO A 108 7.60 -4.78 17.65
CA PRO A 108 7.37 -6.14 18.12
C PRO A 108 5.88 -6.53 18.18
N ASP A 109 5.00 -5.53 18.26
CA ASP A 109 3.54 -5.65 18.33
C ASP A 109 2.85 -5.44 16.97
N ALA A 110 3.60 -5.20 15.89
CA ALA A 110 3.05 -5.03 14.55
C ALA A 110 2.39 -6.34 14.08
N ARG A 111 1.09 -6.28 13.79
CA ARG A 111 0.28 -7.44 13.39
C ARG A 111 -0.65 -7.08 12.24
N TRP A 112 -0.92 -8.08 11.42
CA TRP A 112 -2.03 -8.09 10.50
C TRP A 112 -3.36 -8.26 11.27
N SER A 113 -4.47 -7.91 10.63
CA SER A 113 -5.83 -7.97 11.20
C SER A 113 -6.31 -9.38 11.54
N ASP A 114 -5.61 -10.42 11.07
CA ASP A 114 -5.82 -11.83 11.45
C ASP A 114 -4.98 -12.26 12.67
N GLY A 115 -4.25 -11.33 13.29
CA GLY A 115 -3.40 -11.53 14.46
C GLY A 115 -1.99 -12.01 14.16
N LYS A 116 -1.64 -12.35 12.90
CA LYS A 116 -0.28 -12.77 12.56
C LYS A 116 0.70 -11.60 12.63
N PRO A 117 1.94 -11.83 13.09
CA PRO A 117 2.95 -10.78 13.15
C PRO A 117 3.33 -10.31 11.74
N ILE A 118 3.56 -9.01 11.59
CA ILE A 118 4.23 -8.45 10.41
C ILE A 118 5.72 -8.70 10.57
N THR A 119 6.36 -9.27 9.55
CA THR A 119 7.78 -9.67 9.59
C THR A 119 8.52 -9.24 8.33
N THR A 120 9.85 -9.43 8.32
CA THR A 120 10.68 -9.21 7.13
C THR A 120 10.35 -10.14 5.98
N GLU A 121 9.61 -11.23 6.20
CA GLU A 121 9.08 -12.05 5.11
C GLU A 121 8.07 -11.29 4.25
N ASP A 122 7.27 -10.41 4.85
CA ASP A 122 6.29 -9.58 4.14
C ASP A 122 6.98 -8.49 3.31
N VAL A 123 8.11 -7.98 3.81
CA VAL A 123 8.97 -7.04 3.09
C VAL A 123 9.67 -7.75 1.92
N ALA A 124 10.28 -8.91 2.18
CA ALA A 124 10.95 -9.69 1.14
C ALA A 124 9.98 -10.09 0.02
N PHE A 125 8.75 -10.48 0.38
CA PHE A 125 7.71 -10.78 -0.57
C PHE A 125 7.33 -9.58 -1.45
N TYR A 126 7.15 -8.39 -0.87
CA TYR A 126 6.89 -7.17 -1.63
C TYR A 126 8.00 -6.88 -2.66
N TYR A 127 9.26 -6.97 -2.24
CA TYR A 127 10.39 -6.73 -3.15
C TYR A 127 10.56 -7.81 -4.22
N GLU A 128 10.29 -9.08 -3.88
CA GLU A 128 10.31 -10.18 -4.86
C GLU A 128 9.28 -9.95 -5.97
N VAL A 129 8.07 -9.54 -5.62
CA VAL A 129 7.00 -9.29 -6.59
C VAL A 129 7.34 -8.09 -7.48
N GLY A 130 7.80 -6.98 -6.90
CA GLY A 130 8.15 -5.79 -7.68
C GLY A 130 9.38 -5.97 -8.57
N LYS A 131 10.32 -6.85 -8.20
CA LYS A 131 11.48 -7.21 -9.04
C LYS A 131 11.21 -8.37 -10.01
N ALA A 132 9.99 -8.90 -10.07
CA ALA A 132 9.67 -9.96 -11.02
C ALA A 132 9.87 -9.47 -12.46
N LYS A 133 10.48 -10.31 -13.31
CA LYS A 133 10.73 -9.98 -14.72
C LYS A 133 9.42 -9.54 -15.40
N GLY A 134 9.45 -8.43 -16.13
CA GLY A 134 8.29 -7.90 -16.84
C GLY A 134 7.11 -7.46 -15.95
N MET A 135 7.31 -7.29 -14.64
CA MET A 135 6.28 -6.67 -13.78
C MET A 135 6.03 -5.23 -14.26
N PRO A 136 4.79 -4.83 -14.59
CA PRO A 136 4.48 -3.50 -15.12
C PRO A 136 4.45 -2.44 -14.01
N VAL A 137 5.58 -2.27 -13.31
CA VAL A 137 5.76 -1.31 -12.23
C VAL A 137 5.68 0.13 -12.73
N LEU A 138 5.11 1.04 -11.92
CA LEU A 138 4.97 2.45 -12.26
C LEU A 138 6.31 3.19 -12.34
N ASN A 139 7.30 2.76 -11.55
CA ASN A 139 8.62 3.39 -11.50
C ASN A 139 9.73 2.32 -11.68
N PRO A 140 10.08 1.97 -12.93
CA PRO A 140 11.16 1.01 -13.19
C PRO A 140 12.51 1.39 -12.57
N ASP A 141 12.87 2.68 -12.57
CA ASP A 141 14.13 3.18 -11.98
C ASP A 141 14.27 2.80 -10.50
N TYR A 142 13.20 2.94 -9.72
CA TYR A 142 13.19 2.50 -8.32
C TYR A 142 13.51 1.01 -8.20
N TRP A 143 12.87 0.16 -9.01
CA TRP A 143 13.00 -1.29 -8.94
C TRP A 143 14.36 -1.80 -9.42
N GLU A 144 15.06 -1.04 -10.26
CA GLU A 144 16.44 -1.32 -10.66
C GLU A 144 17.44 -0.96 -9.55
N ARG A 145 17.34 0.24 -8.97
CA ARG A 145 18.36 0.79 -8.05
C ARG A 145 18.17 0.44 -6.57
N VAL A 146 16.97 -0.01 -6.18
CA VAL A 146 16.65 -0.30 -4.77
C VAL A 146 16.68 -1.80 -4.51
N ASN A 147 17.37 -2.19 -3.44
CA ASN A 147 17.56 -3.58 -3.03
C ASN A 147 17.28 -3.78 -1.54
N LEU A 148 16.96 -5.01 -1.15
CA LEU A 148 16.65 -5.38 0.23
C LEU A 148 17.71 -6.34 0.78
N ARG A 149 18.14 -6.12 2.02
CA ARG A 149 18.93 -7.08 2.79
C ARG A 149 18.21 -7.39 4.11
N VAL A 150 17.74 -8.62 4.25
CA VAL A 150 17.11 -9.10 5.50
C VAL A 150 18.19 -9.52 6.49
N LYS A 151 18.07 -9.05 7.74
CA LYS A 151 18.96 -9.45 8.84
C LYS A 151 18.32 -10.54 9.70
N ASP A 152 17.06 -10.36 10.08
CA ASP A 152 16.27 -11.30 10.88
C ASP A 152 14.77 -11.03 10.69
N ALA A 153 13.91 -11.65 11.50
CA ALA A 153 12.45 -11.56 11.38
C ALA A 153 11.86 -10.14 11.47
N ARG A 154 12.58 -9.16 12.04
CA ARG A 154 12.10 -7.78 12.19
C ARG A 154 13.09 -6.71 11.74
N ASN A 155 14.33 -7.08 11.43
CA ASN A 155 15.35 -6.13 11.01
C ASN A 155 15.74 -6.34 9.55
N PHE A 156 15.77 -5.25 8.80
CA PHE A 156 16.15 -5.24 7.39
C PHE A 156 16.81 -3.91 7.01
N THR A 157 17.63 -3.95 5.97
CA THR A 157 18.22 -2.76 5.34
C THR A 157 17.63 -2.59 3.94
N VAL A 158 17.13 -1.39 3.63
CA VAL A 158 16.85 -0.98 2.25
C VAL A 158 18.05 -0.22 1.71
N ILE A 159 18.48 -0.59 0.50
CA ILE A 159 19.73 -0.12 -0.12
C ILE A 159 19.36 0.59 -1.40
N PHE A 160 19.72 1.86 -1.52
CA PHE A 160 19.51 2.68 -2.71
C PHE A 160 20.86 2.93 -3.38
N GLU A 161 21.01 2.49 -4.64
CA GLU A 161 22.27 2.58 -5.38
C GLU A 161 22.03 2.71 -6.91
N PRO A 162 22.17 3.91 -7.49
CA PRO A 162 22.48 5.17 -6.83
C PRO A 162 21.31 5.67 -5.96
N ALA A 163 21.65 6.31 -4.85
CA ALA A 163 20.72 7.02 -3.99
C ALA A 163 20.34 8.37 -4.61
N TYR A 164 19.07 8.72 -4.47
CA TYR A 164 18.50 10.01 -4.86
C TYR A 164 18.16 10.85 -3.63
N TYR A 165 18.04 12.16 -3.85
CA TYR A 165 17.85 13.15 -2.78
C TYR A 165 16.59 12.92 -1.94
N TYR A 166 15.57 12.26 -2.51
CA TYR A 166 14.27 12.03 -1.89
C TYR A 166 14.11 10.64 -1.25
N ASP A 167 15.13 9.78 -1.27
CA ASP A 167 15.00 8.38 -0.78
C ASP A 167 14.70 8.27 0.72
N THR A 168 14.84 9.37 1.46
CA THR A 168 14.51 9.47 2.89
C THR A 168 13.14 10.11 3.17
N TYR A 169 12.39 10.55 2.16
CA TYR A 169 11.13 11.29 2.33
C TYR A 169 9.97 10.32 2.44
N GLY A 170 9.28 10.27 3.60
CA GLY A 170 8.16 9.34 3.85
C GLY A 170 8.54 7.85 3.80
N SER A 171 9.78 7.53 3.43
CA SER A 171 10.36 6.21 3.20
C SER A 171 9.54 5.33 2.22
N PRO A 172 9.95 5.18 0.94
CA PRO A 172 9.20 4.42 -0.08
C PRO A 172 9.28 2.89 0.10
N ILE A 173 9.11 2.40 1.33
CA ILE A 173 9.32 1.01 1.71
C ILE A 173 7.98 0.31 1.85
N GLY A 174 7.72 -0.64 0.96
CA GLY A 174 6.53 -1.47 0.99
C GLY A 174 6.74 -2.82 1.67
N TYR A 175 5.62 -3.45 2.00
CA TYR A 175 5.48 -4.82 2.47
C TYR A 175 4.08 -5.30 2.05
N ALA A 176 3.90 -6.62 1.92
CA ALA A 176 2.62 -7.21 1.54
C ALA A 176 2.41 -8.54 2.29
N PRO A 177 1.16 -8.96 2.57
CA PRO A 177 0.89 -10.11 3.43
C PRO A 177 1.27 -11.43 2.75
N LYS A 178 2.51 -11.87 2.95
CA LYS A 178 3.06 -13.06 2.28
C LYS A 178 2.23 -14.30 2.60
N HIS A 179 1.73 -14.43 3.83
CA HIS A 179 0.92 -15.58 4.21
C HIS A 179 -0.45 -15.64 3.54
N ILE A 180 -0.93 -14.54 2.95
CA ILE A 180 -2.17 -14.49 2.17
C ILE A 180 -1.87 -14.67 0.68
N MET A 181 -0.94 -13.89 0.15
CA MET A 181 -0.73 -13.77 -1.30
C MET A 181 0.39 -14.70 -1.83
N GLY A 182 1.33 -15.09 -0.97
CA GLY A 182 2.50 -15.90 -1.32
C GLY A 182 2.17 -17.24 -1.99
N PRO A 183 1.20 -18.04 -1.49
CA PRO A 183 0.84 -19.31 -2.13
C PRO A 183 0.35 -19.17 -3.57
N GLU A 184 -0.34 -18.08 -3.90
CA GLU A 184 -0.74 -17.81 -5.28
C GLU A 184 0.44 -17.29 -6.10
N TRP A 185 1.27 -16.45 -5.52
CA TRP A 185 2.46 -15.93 -6.16
C TRP A 185 3.43 -17.02 -6.60
N GLU A 186 3.59 -18.10 -5.84
CA GLU A 186 4.40 -19.25 -6.28
C GLU A 186 3.87 -19.90 -7.57
N LYS A 187 2.55 -19.98 -7.74
CA LYS A 187 1.95 -20.49 -8.98
C LYS A 187 2.19 -19.52 -10.15
N VAL A 188 2.08 -18.22 -9.88
CA VAL A 188 2.35 -17.16 -10.86
C VAL A 188 3.80 -17.21 -11.31
N LYS A 189 4.76 -17.33 -10.39
CA LYS A 189 6.18 -17.55 -10.71
C LYS A 189 6.37 -18.80 -11.56
N ALA A 190 5.73 -19.91 -11.19
CA ALA A 190 5.83 -21.15 -11.94
C ALA A 190 5.35 -21.01 -13.39
N ALA A 191 4.23 -20.31 -13.61
CA ALA A 191 3.70 -20.01 -14.93
C ALA A 191 4.58 -19.02 -15.72
N ALA A 192 5.14 -18.02 -15.05
CA ALA A 192 6.00 -17.00 -15.67
C ALA A 192 7.38 -17.52 -16.09
N ARG A 193 7.85 -18.66 -15.54
CA ARG A 193 9.19 -19.20 -15.86
C ARG A 193 9.43 -19.40 -17.34
N GLY A 194 8.45 -19.95 -18.07
CA GLY A 194 8.55 -20.25 -19.50
C GLY A 194 8.26 -19.07 -20.44
N LEU A 195 7.86 -17.91 -19.90
CA LEU A 195 7.50 -16.74 -20.70
C LEU A 195 8.71 -15.83 -20.89
N ASP A 196 8.94 -15.40 -22.12
CA ASP A 196 9.96 -14.41 -22.46
C ASP A 196 9.38 -12.98 -22.27
N PRO A 197 10.05 -12.09 -21.52
CA PRO A 197 9.48 -10.77 -21.21
C PRO A 197 9.31 -9.87 -22.44
N ASP A 198 10.04 -10.11 -23.53
CA ASP A 198 9.94 -9.31 -24.75
C ASP A 198 8.93 -9.91 -25.73
N LYS A 199 8.94 -11.24 -25.90
CA LYS A 199 8.05 -11.94 -26.85
C LYS A 199 6.66 -12.26 -26.30
N ASP A 200 6.57 -12.50 -24.99
CA ASP A 200 5.32 -12.86 -24.29
C ASP A 200 4.83 -11.73 -23.35
N ALA A 201 5.21 -10.49 -23.63
CA ALA A 201 4.92 -9.32 -22.78
C ALA A 201 3.43 -9.22 -22.39
N GLU A 202 2.51 -9.41 -23.35
CA GLU A 202 1.06 -9.36 -23.10
C GLU A 202 0.59 -10.46 -22.15
N LYS A 203 1.03 -11.71 -22.37
CA LYS A 203 0.68 -12.85 -21.49
C LYS A 203 1.23 -12.66 -20.09
N LEU A 204 2.44 -12.13 -19.99
CA LEU A 204 3.11 -11.86 -18.72
C LEU A 204 2.39 -10.74 -17.95
N ASN A 205 1.99 -9.67 -18.65
CA ASN A 205 1.19 -8.60 -18.11
C ASN A 205 -0.16 -9.11 -17.59
N GLU A 206 -0.88 -9.90 -18.39
CA GLU A 206 -2.16 -10.49 -18.00
C GLU A 206 -2.01 -11.39 -16.77
N LEU A 207 -0.99 -12.25 -16.75
CA LEU A 207 -0.69 -13.14 -15.64
C LEU A 207 -0.51 -12.36 -14.32
N TYR A 208 0.28 -11.28 -14.33
CA TYR A 208 0.48 -10.45 -13.16
C TYR A 208 -0.77 -9.65 -12.78
N ARG A 209 -1.52 -9.11 -13.74
CA ARG A 209 -2.79 -8.43 -13.44
C ARG A 209 -3.79 -9.38 -12.77
N ASN A 210 -3.89 -10.62 -13.25
CA ASN A 210 -4.77 -11.64 -12.69
C ASN A 210 -4.37 -12.02 -11.25
N PHE A 211 -3.08 -12.04 -10.95
CA PHE A 211 -2.58 -12.22 -9.58
C PHE A 211 -3.14 -11.15 -8.64
N PHE A 212 -2.98 -9.86 -8.96
CA PHE A 212 -3.48 -8.78 -8.09
C PHE A 212 -5.01 -8.74 -8.03
N LEU A 213 -5.70 -8.96 -9.15
CA LEU A 213 -7.17 -8.99 -9.22
C LEU A 213 -7.79 -10.03 -8.28
N LYS A 214 -7.11 -11.15 -8.06
CA LYS A 214 -7.57 -12.21 -7.12
C LYS A 214 -7.75 -11.69 -5.69
N PHE A 215 -7.03 -10.62 -5.32
CA PHE A 215 -7.00 -10.06 -3.98
C PHE A 215 -7.54 -8.64 -3.89
N ALA A 216 -8.03 -8.06 -5.00
CA ALA A 216 -8.30 -6.61 -5.06
C ALA A 216 -9.69 -6.20 -5.58
N THR A 217 -10.54 -7.16 -5.95
CA THR A 217 -11.92 -6.89 -6.40
C THR A 217 -12.89 -6.80 -5.23
N PRO A 218 -14.02 -6.07 -5.34
CA PRO A 218 -15.03 -6.02 -4.29
C PRO A 218 -15.53 -7.41 -3.88
N GLN A 219 -15.73 -8.32 -4.84
CA GLN A 219 -16.19 -9.68 -4.58
C GLN A 219 -15.15 -10.49 -3.78
N ALA A 220 -13.87 -10.40 -4.13
CA ALA A 220 -12.80 -11.08 -3.41
C ALA A 220 -12.66 -10.51 -1.99
N LEU A 221 -12.63 -9.19 -1.87
CA LEU A 221 -12.45 -8.49 -0.60
C LEU A 221 -13.61 -8.71 0.37
N ASN A 222 -14.86 -8.69 -0.11
CA ASN A 222 -16.04 -9.03 0.69
C ASN A 222 -16.05 -10.48 1.18
N ARG A 223 -15.27 -11.37 0.55
CA ARG A 223 -15.07 -12.77 0.98
C ARG A 223 -13.85 -12.95 1.87
N GLY A 224 -13.20 -11.86 2.29
CA GLY A 224 -12.02 -11.91 3.15
C GLY A 224 -10.73 -12.32 2.43
N ALA A 225 -10.57 -11.97 1.14
CA ALA A 225 -9.36 -12.31 0.39
C ALA A 225 -8.08 -11.61 0.91
N MET A 226 -8.18 -10.57 1.73
CA MET A 226 -7.05 -9.79 2.23
C MET A 226 -7.12 -9.58 3.75
N VAL A 227 -5.95 -9.24 4.31
CA VAL A 227 -5.76 -8.79 5.69
C VAL A 227 -5.18 -7.37 5.69
N TYR A 228 -5.33 -6.68 6.81
CA TYR A 228 -5.07 -5.24 6.93
C TYR A 228 -4.08 -4.97 8.07
N SER A 229 -3.29 -3.91 7.94
CA SER A 229 -2.27 -3.52 8.91
C SER A 229 -2.46 -2.10 9.43
N GLY A 230 -3.41 -1.37 8.85
CA GLY A 230 -3.78 -0.02 9.24
C GLY A 230 -4.67 0.02 10.48
N PRO A 231 -5.05 1.25 10.89
CA PRO A 231 -5.95 1.48 12.02
C PRO A 231 -7.38 0.97 11.80
N PHE A 232 -7.76 0.71 10.55
CA PHE A 232 -9.04 0.11 10.18
C PHE A 232 -8.83 -1.11 9.28
N LYS A 233 -9.83 -1.97 9.25
CA LYS A 233 -9.94 -3.13 8.36
C LYS A 233 -11.22 -3.05 7.56
N LEU A 234 -11.18 -3.50 6.31
CA LEU A 234 -12.36 -3.49 5.45
C LEU A 234 -13.40 -4.46 5.99
N ARG A 235 -14.63 -3.98 6.12
CA ARG A 235 -15.80 -4.79 6.46
C ARG A 235 -16.58 -5.17 5.21
N ARG A 236 -16.84 -4.20 4.33
CA ARG A 236 -17.65 -4.40 3.12
C ARG A 236 -17.36 -3.33 2.07
N TRP A 237 -17.38 -3.72 0.81
CA TRP A 237 -17.41 -2.82 -0.34
C TRP A 237 -18.66 -3.11 -1.18
N VAL A 238 -19.56 -2.13 -1.26
CA VAL A 238 -20.75 -2.13 -2.13
C VAL A 238 -20.40 -1.34 -3.41
N PRO A 239 -20.23 -2.01 -4.57
CA PRO A 239 -19.83 -1.33 -5.81
C PRO A 239 -20.74 -0.17 -6.17
N GLY A 240 -20.18 0.97 -6.57
CA GLY A 240 -20.90 2.18 -6.94
C GLY A 240 -21.57 2.92 -5.78
N ASN A 241 -21.36 2.48 -4.53
CA ASN A 241 -22.07 3.02 -3.36
C ASN A 241 -21.12 3.36 -2.21
N SER A 242 -20.52 2.36 -1.54
CA SER A 242 -19.82 2.57 -0.27
C SER A 242 -18.70 1.57 0.00
N ILE A 243 -17.74 2.01 0.80
CA ILE A 243 -16.72 1.18 1.44
C ILE A 243 -16.85 1.37 2.95
N GLU A 244 -17.20 0.28 3.64
CA GLU A 244 -17.33 0.22 5.09
C GLU A 244 -16.06 -0.39 5.70
N MET A 245 -15.52 0.28 6.71
CA MET A 245 -14.35 -0.17 7.47
C MET A 245 -14.68 -0.17 8.96
N GLU A 246 -14.08 -1.08 9.71
CA GLU A 246 -14.17 -1.13 11.17
C GLU A 246 -12.78 -0.99 11.79
N ARG A 247 -12.72 -0.55 13.05
CA ARG A 247 -11.43 -0.37 13.74
C ARG A 247 -10.72 -1.73 13.85
N ASN A 248 -9.43 -1.75 13.54
CA ASN A 248 -8.61 -2.97 13.58
C ASN A 248 -8.22 -3.35 15.01
#